data_AF-A0A8B8BWS5-F1
#
_entry.id   AF-A0A8B8BWS5-F1
#
_cell.length_a   1.000
_cell.length_b   1.000
_cell.length_c   1.000
_cell.angle_alpha   90.00
_cell.angle_beta   90.00
_cell.angle_gamma   90.00
#
_symmetry.space_group_name_H-M   'P 1'
#
loop_
_entity.id
_entity.type
_entity.pdbx_description
1 polymer ?
#
loop_
_entity_poly.entity_id
_entity_poly.type
_entity_poly.pdbx_seq_one_letter_code
_entity_poly.pdbx_strand_id
1 'polypeptide(L)'
;MEDPMYSLQDVIRCDLCETPVPPKHCDICHIHLCEACVGKHLSDESKDHYIVPFKLRGIIPKCTNHSSKTCTTLCKTCNIPVCPLCIVSSKHKKHKTEDIGKAMAKKIKLIRKDLEEFENSIYPKYQEAATNIPVQRADVNKHSQNLTTALDKQGEALHTEIDTIIQRMKSEIDDMNAQHKAAIDQQEKAINRIIPEITNAILDLKRLMDTSDVCFVSKYTSRTEEFRSLPAQFQVTRLPTFSPQEINREQIHQQIGSLSKLAITYPFRPLLNEPQILTDIQTEYTRGLCSVSCLSDTELWTCRYNDNTLRLYNLQGELLRSVQNKSGNWPWDIAVTRSGDLVYANYIDNSINLVSGTQTTGVETLQSV
;
A
#
# COMPACT_ATOMS: atom_id res chain seq x y z
N MET A 1 -25.89 -23.01 -36.85
CA MET A 1 -26.27 -24.43 -36.70
C MET A 1 -27.09 -24.46 -35.42
N GLU A 2 -28.40 -24.30 -35.58
CA GLU A 2 -29.37 -24.31 -34.48
C GLU A 2 -29.57 -25.76 -34.05
N ASP A 3 -29.52 -26.02 -32.75
CA ASP A 3 -29.78 -27.33 -32.15
C ASP A 3 -31.28 -27.45 -31.84
N PRO A 4 -32.02 -28.37 -32.49
CA PRO A 4 -33.46 -28.52 -32.33
C PRO A 4 -33.76 -29.64 -31.32
N MET A 5 -33.62 -29.36 -30.01
CA MET A 5 -34.20 -30.21 -28.96
C MET A 5 -34.71 -29.38 -27.76
N TYR A 6 -35.70 -28.53 -28.01
CA TYR A 6 -36.65 -28.17 -26.95
C TYR A 6 -37.55 -29.39 -26.71
N SER A 7 -37.19 -30.25 -25.76
CA SER A 7 -38.15 -31.24 -25.25
C SER A 7 -39.30 -30.48 -24.59
N LEU A 8 -40.52 -30.83 -24.95
CA LEU A 8 -41.74 -30.43 -24.25
C LEU A 8 -41.58 -30.89 -22.79
N GLN A 9 -41.25 -29.98 -21.88
CA GLN A 9 -41.36 -30.24 -20.45
C GLN A 9 -42.82 -30.61 -20.18
N ASP A 10 -43.06 -31.83 -19.68
CA ASP A 10 -44.37 -32.23 -19.19
C ASP A 10 -44.85 -31.16 -18.20
N VAL A 11 -45.89 -30.41 -18.60
CA VAL A 11 -46.48 -29.37 -17.77
C VAL A 11 -46.99 -30.05 -16.51
N ILE A 12 -46.41 -29.71 -15.36
CA ILE A 12 -46.79 -30.28 -14.05
C ILE A 12 -48.30 -30.15 -13.87
N ARG A 13 -48.97 -31.25 -13.51
CA ARG A 13 -50.43 -31.32 -13.37
C ARG A 13 -50.84 -31.65 -11.94
N CYS A 14 -52.09 -31.37 -11.60
CA CYS A 14 -52.68 -31.82 -10.36
C CYS A 14 -52.88 -33.34 -10.40
N ASP A 15 -52.36 -34.05 -9.40
CA ASP A 15 -52.40 -35.51 -9.34
C ASP A 15 -53.81 -36.08 -9.09
N LEU A 16 -54.80 -35.23 -8.78
CA LEU A 16 -56.19 -35.65 -8.52
C LEU A 16 -57.14 -35.37 -9.69
N CYS A 17 -56.80 -34.46 -10.61
CA CYS A 17 -57.72 -34.02 -11.66
C CYS A 17 -57.03 -33.55 -12.96
N GLU A 18 -55.72 -33.74 -13.09
CA GLU A 18 -54.92 -33.42 -14.28
C GLU A 18 -54.91 -31.94 -14.71
N THR A 19 -55.37 -31.04 -13.82
CA THR A 19 -55.34 -29.60 -14.06
C THR A 19 -53.89 -29.12 -14.17
N PRO A 20 -53.50 -28.43 -15.25
CA PRO A 20 -52.12 -27.99 -15.43
C PRO A 20 -51.73 -26.89 -14.43
N VAL A 21 -50.44 -26.83 -14.09
CA VAL A 21 -49.79 -25.84 -13.22
C VAL A 21 -50.47 -25.71 -11.83
N PRO A 22 -50.52 -26.80 -11.03
CA PRO A 22 -51.09 -26.76 -9.69
C PRO A 22 -50.29 -25.81 -8.76
N PRO A 23 -50.97 -24.85 -8.08
CA PRO A 23 -50.29 -23.88 -7.22
C PRO A 23 -49.87 -24.43 -5.84
N LYS A 24 -50.37 -25.60 -5.43
CA LYS A 24 -50.13 -26.20 -4.11
C LYS A 24 -49.46 -27.55 -4.21
N HIS A 25 -48.79 -27.95 -3.14
CA HIS A 25 -48.18 -29.26 -2.99
C HIS A 25 -48.36 -29.74 -1.55
N CYS A 26 -48.59 -31.04 -1.36
CA CYS A 26 -48.56 -31.68 -0.06
C CYS A 26 -47.16 -32.29 0.15
N ASP A 27 -46.38 -31.74 1.08
CA ASP A 27 -45.00 -32.17 1.33
C ASP A 27 -44.90 -33.55 1.99
N ILE A 28 -45.99 -34.02 2.62
CA ILE A 28 -46.03 -35.35 3.26
C ILE A 28 -46.45 -36.42 2.25
N CYS A 29 -47.48 -36.15 1.46
CA CYS A 29 -47.98 -37.09 0.46
C CYS A 29 -47.21 -37.02 -0.87
N HIS A 30 -46.37 -36.00 -1.05
CA HIS A 30 -45.61 -35.72 -2.27
C HIS A 30 -46.47 -35.57 -3.53
N ILE A 31 -47.66 -34.98 -3.41
CA ILE A 31 -48.59 -34.75 -4.52
C ILE A 31 -48.84 -33.26 -4.78
N HIS A 32 -49.10 -32.90 -6.03
CA HIS A 32 -49.42 -31.57 -6.52
C HIS A 32 -50.93 -31.37 -6.65
N LEU A 33 -51.43 -30.25 -6.15
CA LEU A 33 -52.87 -30.02 -5.97
C LEU A 33 -53.29 -28.68 -6.55
N CYS A 34 -54.39 -28.69 -7.32
CA CYS A 34 -55.13 -27.47 -7.66
C CYS A 34 -55.97 -27.02 -6.46
N GLU A 35 -56.35 -25.74 -6.42
CA GLU A 35 -57.05 -25.16 -5.25
C GLU A 35 -58.35 -25.91 -4.92
N ALA A 36 -59.09 -26.36 -5.95
CA ALA A 36 -60.32 -27.14 -5.78
C ALA A 36 -60.08 -28.53 -5.17
N CYS A 37 -58.91 -29.13 -5.42
CA CYS A 37 -58.57 -30.47 -4.96
C CYS A 37 -57.94 -30.50 -3.55
N VAL A 38 -57.51 -29.35 -3.01
CA VAL A 38 -56.94 -29.27 -1.65
C VAL A 38 -57.93 -29.75 -0.59
N GLY A 39 -59.19 -29.29 -0.66
CA GLY A 39 -60.21 -29.68 0.34
C GLY A 39 -60.51 -31.18 0.34
N LYS A 40 -60.60 -31.78 -0.86
CA LYS A 40 -60.80 -33.23 -1.01
C LYS A 40 -59.59 -34.01 -0.47
N HIS A 41 -58.38 -33.53 -0.70
CA HIS A 41 -57.17 -34.17 -0.18
C HIS A 41 -57.08 -34.10 1.35
N LEU A 42 -57.41 -32.96 1.96
CA LEU A 42 -57.42 -32.77 3.41
C LEU A 42 -58.54 -33.54 4.13
N SER A 43 -59.52 -34.08 3.40
CA SER A 43 -60.59 -34.90 3.96
C SER A 43 -60.15 -36.33 4.30
N ASP A 44 -58.96 -36.75 3.85
CA ASP A 44 -58.37 -38.03 4.22
C ASP A 44 -57.71 -37.94 5.60
N GLU A 45 -58.38 -38.43 6.63
CA GLU A 45 -57.88 -38.45 8.01
C GLU A 45 -56.87 -39.59 8.30
N SER A 46 -56.59 -40.46 7.32
CA SER A 46 -55.68 -41.60 7.53
C SER A 46 -54.20 -41.20 7.61
N LYS A 47 -53.85 -40.02 7.13
CA LYS A 47 -52.49 -39.47 7.08
C LYS A 47 -52.47 -38.00 7.45
N ASP A 48 -51.36 -37.56 8.03
CA ASP A 48 -51.08 -36.14 8.19
C ASP A 48 -50.82 -35.48 6.84
N HIS A 49 -51.32 -34.25 6.65
CA HIS A 49 -51.10 -33.47 5.44
C HIS A 49 -50.45 -32.13 5.77
N TYR A 50 -49.52 -31.69 4.94
CA TYR A 50 -48.91 -30.37 5.06
C TYR A 50 -48.85 -29.68 3.72
N ILE A 51 -49.75 -28.71 3.52
CA ILE A 51 -49.94 -28.02 2.25
C ILE A 51 -49.07 -26.78 2.21
N VAL A 52 -48.25 -26.70 1.16
CA VAL A 52 -47.38 -25.56 0.87
C VAL A 52 -47.66 -25.02 -0.52
N PRO A 53 -47.37 -23.73 -0.79
CA PRO A 53 -47.22 -23.25 -2.15
C PRO A 53 -46.19 -24.10 -2.90
N PHE A 54 -46.45 -24.38 -4.18
CA PHE A 54 -45.59 -25.24 -5.01
C PHE A 54 -44.09 -24.85 -5.01
N LYS A 55 -43.79 -23.54 -4.88
CA LYS A 55 -42.42 -23.00 -4.80
C LYS A 55 -41.67 -23.39 -3.52
N LEU A 56 -42.39 -23.84 -2.50
CA LEU A 56 -41.85 -24.28 -1.20
C LEU A 56 -41.96 -25.80 -1.04
N ARG A 57 -42.07 -26.57 -2.13
CA ARG A 57 -42.09 -28.04 -2.04
C ARG A 57 -40.79 -28.59 -1.46
N GLY A 58 -40.89 -29.64 -0.65
CA GLY A 58 -39.75 -30.33 -0.05
C GLY A 58 -39.11 -29.60 1.13
N ILE A 59 -39.84 -28.70 1.81
CA ILE A 59 -39.28 -27.95 2.95
C ILE A 59 -39.33 -28.72 4.26
N ILE A 60 -40.05 -29.84 4.33
CA ILE A 60 -40.18 -30.66 5.55
C ILE A 60 -39.06 -31.73 5.60
N PRO A 61 -38.11 -31.63 6.54
CA PRO A 61 -37.14 -32.69 6.76
C PRO A 61 -37.70 -33.79 7.67
N LYS A 62 -37.09 -34.98 7.58
CA LYS A 62 -37.23 -36.04 8.59
C LYS A 62 -36.49 -35.64 9.86
N CYS A 63 -37.05 -35.97 11.02
CA CYS A 63 -36.39 -35.66 12.29
C CYS A 63 -35.19 -36.57 12.51
N THR A 64 -34.03 -35.98 12.80
CA THR A 64 -32.78 -36.71 13.07
C THR A 64 -32.85 -37.57 14.33
N ASN A 65 -33.60 -37.14 15.34
CA ASN A 65 -33.76 -37.85 16.60
C ASN A 65 -34.97 -38.80 16.60
N HIS A 66 -35.91 -38.63 15.67
CA HIS A 66 -37.14 -39.41 15.60
C HIS A 66 -37.42 -39.77 14.13
N SER A 67 -36.77 -40.82 13.64
CA SER A 67 -36.75 -41.20 12.22
C SER A 67 -38.13 -41.41 11.57
N SER A 68 -39.15 -41.74 12.37
CA SER A 68 -40.54 -41.92 11.92
C SER A 68 -41.38 -40.63 11.91
N LYS A 69 -40.81 -39.47 12.29
CA LYS A 69 -41.54 -38.20 12.41
C LYS A 69 -40.94 -37.11 11.52
N THR A 70 -41.82 -36.28 10.97
CA THR A 70 -41.48 -35.12 10.15
C THR A 70 -41.44 -33.85 10.99
N CYS A 71 -40.63 -32.87 10.57
CA CYS A 71 -40.49 -31.58 11.26
C CYS A 71 -41.30 -30.49 10.54
N THR A 72 -42.52 -30.24 10.98
CA THR A 72 -43.40 -29.18 10.45
C THR A 72 -43.22 -27.82 11.14
N THR A 73 -42.40 -27.77 12.19
CA THR A 73 -42.16 -26.56 12.99
C THR A 73 -40.67 -26.26 13.10
N LEU A 74 -40.34 -24.97 13.19
CA LEU A 74 -38.99 -24.47 13.42
C LEU A 74 -38.87 -23.95 14.85
N CYS A 75 -37.85 -24.40 15.57
CA CYS A 75 -37.46 -23.83 16.85
C CYS A 75 -36.68 -22.53 16.59
N LYS A 76 -37.21 -21.37 16.99
CA LYS A 76 -36.56 -20.06 16.75
C LYS A 76 -35.26 -19.89 17.52
N THR A 77 -35.23 -20.40 18.75
CA THR A 77 -34.07 -20.29 19.64
C THR A 77 -32.88 -21.09 19.11
N CYS A 78 -33.13 -22.28 18.56
CA CYS A 78 -32.07 -23.15 18.04
C CYS A 78 -31.89 -23.02 16.52
N ASN A 79 -32.79 -22.31 15.83
CA ASN A 79 -32.83 -22.17 14.38
C ASN A 79 -32.84 -23.51 13.61
N ILE A 80 -33.45 -24.55 14.18
CA ILE A 80 -33.54 -25.90 13.59
C ILE A 80 -34.99 -26.40 13.48
N PRO A 81 -35.29 -27.25 12.49
CA PRO A 81 -36.59 -27.93 12.38
C PRO A 81 -36.78 -28.93 13.51
N VAL A 82 -37.97 -28.95 14.11
CA VAL A 82 -38.34 -29.84 15.22
C VAL A 82 -39.66 -30.55 14.92
N CYS A 83 -39.75 -31.83 15.31
CA CYS A 83 -40.98 -32.61 15.25
C CYS A 83 -41.79 -32.46 16.55
N PRO A 84 -43.06 -32.88 16.58
CA PRO A 84 -43.90 -32.78 17.78
C PRO A 84 -43.27 -33.44 19.03
N LEU A 85 -42.57 -34.56 18.88
CA LEU A 85 -41.87 -35.23 19.98
C LEU A 85 -40.69 -34.40 20.52
N CYS A 86 -39.95 -33.72 19.63
CA CYS A 86 -38.87 -32.81 20.02
C CYS A 86 -39.40 -31.62 20.82
N ILE A 87 -40.56 -31.07 20.46
CA ILE A 87 -41.18 -29.93 21.15
C ILE A 87 -41.55 -30.30 22.59
N VAL A 88 -42.08 -31.50 22.81
CA VAL A 88 -42.47 -31.97 24.16
C VAL A 88 -41.25 -32.43 24.98
N SER A 89 -40.17 -32.83 24.32
CA SER A 89 -38.91 -33.18 24.98
C SER A 89 -38.33 -32.01 25.79
N SER A 90 -37.66 -32.32 26.91
CA SER A 90 -37.03 -31.30 27.77
C SER A 90 -36.11 -30.34 27.02
N LYS A 91 -35.53 -30.76 25.90
CA LYS A 91 -34.59 -29.97 25.08
C LYS A 91 -35.23 -28.76 24.38
N HIS A 92 -36.50 -28.82 24.00
CA HIS A 92 -37.18 -27.71 23.31
C HIS A 92 -38.49 -27.26 23.96
N LYS A 93 -38.90 -27.85 25.07
CA LYS A 93 -40.16 -27.57 25.79
C LYS A 93 -40.39 -26.09 26.11
N LYS A 94 -39.33 -25.31 26.32
CA LYS A 94 -39.41 -23.87 26.64
C LYS A 94 -39.05 -22.96 25.45
N HIS A 95 -38.68 -23.51 24.30
CA HIS A 95 -38.25 -22.68 23.17
C HIS A 95 -39.44 -22.22 22.34
N LYS A 96 -39.34 -21.00 21.80
CA LYS A 96 -40.38 -20.47 20.92
C LYS A 96 -40.32 -21.19 19.58
N THR A 97 -41.45 -21.72 19.14
CA THR A 97 -41.60 -22.39 17.84
C THR A 97 -42.43 -21.55 16.87
N GLU A 98 -42.26 -21.79 15.58
CA GLU A 98 -43.10 -21.24 14.50
C GLU A 98 -43.28 -22.30 13.41
N ASP A 99 -44.36 -22.21 12.66
CA ASP A 99 -44.58 -23.04 11.48
C ASP A 99 -43.42 -22.88 10.48
N ILE A 100 -42.90 -24.00 9.96
CA ILE A 100 -41.72 -24.00 9.10
C ILE A 100 -41.97 -23.25 7.79
N GLY A 101 -43.15 -23.38 7.18
CA GLY A 101 -43.55 -22.65 5.98
C GLY A 101 -43.55 -21.14 6.20
N LYS A 102 -44.14 -20.66 7.31
CA LYS A 102 -44.12 -19.24 7.68
C LYS A 102 -42.70 -18.72 7.93
N ALA A 103 -41.86 -19.49 8.62
CA ALA A 103 -40.48 -19.11 8.90
C ALA A 103 -39.63 -19.04 7.62
N MET A 104 -39.79 -20.02 6.72
CA MET A 104 -39.10 -20.07 5.43
C MET A 104 -39.51 -18.91 4.53
N ALA A 105 -40.80 -18.60 4.43
CA ALA A 105 -41.29 -17.46 3.66
C ALA A 105 -40.68 -16.13 4.15
N LYS A 106 -40.58 -15.93 5.47
CA LYS A 106 -39.93 -14.76 6.08
C LYS A 106 -38.43 -14.69 5.73
N LYS A 107 -37.69 -15.79 5.86
CA LYS A 107 -36.27 -15.85 5.52
C LYS A 107 -36.01 -15.61 4.03
N ILE A 108 -36.79 -16.23 3.15
CA ILE A 108 -36.67 -16.02 1.69
C ILE A 108 -36.94 -14.55 1.33
N LYS A 109 -37.90 -13.89 2.01
CA LYS A 109 -38.15 -12.45 1.81
C LYS A 109 -36.95 -11.60 2.25
N LEU A 110 -36.34 -11.91 3.40
CA LEU A 110 -35.13 -11.25 3.88
C LEU A 110 -33.97 -11.44 2.90
N ILE A 111 -33.67 -12.69 2.52
CA ILE A 111 -32.61 -13.02 1.57
C ILE A 111 -32.80 -12.28 0.25
N ARG A 112 -34.03 -12.19 -0.26
CA ARG A 112 -34.30 -11.45 -1.50
C ARG A 112 -34.01 -9.95 -1.35
N LYS A 113 -34.39 -9.36 -0.21
CA LYS A 113 -34.11 -7.95 0.07
C LYS A 113 -32.59 -7.71 0.16
N ASP A 114 -31.89 -8.56 0.88
CA ASP A 114 -30.43 -8.45 1.04
C ASP A 114 -29.74 -8.60 -0.31
N LEU A 115 -30.16 -9.58 -1.12
CA LEU A 115 -29.65 -9.79 -2.48
C LEU A 115 -29.84 -8.54 -3.35
N GLU A 116 -31.04 -7.97 -3.35
CA GLU A 116 -31.36 -6.76 -4.11
C GLU A 116 -30.51 -5.55 -3.65
N GLU A 117 -30.28 -5.42 -2.34
CA GLU A 117 -29.42 -4.37 -1.79
C GLU A 117 -27.94 -4.58 -2.14
N PHE A 118 -27.46 -5.82 -2.09
CA PHE A 118 -26.10 -6.16 -2.50
C PHE A 118 -25.87 -5.88 -3.99
N GLU A 119 -26.76 -6.34 -4.86
CA GLU A 119 -26.62 -6.20 -6.31
C GLU A 119 -26.74 -4.74 -6.77
N ASN A 120 -27.69 -3.99 -6.23
CA ASN A 120 -28.04 -2.67 -6.77
C ASN A 120 -27.40 -1.49 -6.02
N SER A 121 -26.97 -1.66 -4.77
CA SER A 121 -26.45 -0.56 -3.94
C SER A 121 -25.02 -0.79 -3.48
N ILE A 122 -24.73 -1.94 -2.89
CA ILE A 122 -23.43 -2.20 -2.26
C ILE A 122 -22.37 -2.54 -3.32
N TYR A 123 -22.63 -3.53 -4.16
CA TYR A 123 -21.66 -4.01 -5.15
C TYR A 123 -21.19 -2.92 -6.12
N PRO A 124 -22.07 -2.08 -6.70
CA PRO A 124 -21.64 -1.01 -7.61
C PRO A 124 -20.70 0.00 -6.94
N LYS A 125 -20.94 0.37 -5.67
CA LYS A 125 -20.07 1.29 -4.92
C LYS A 125 -18.67 0.72 -4.71
N TYR A 126 -18.57 -0.58 -4.42
CA TYR A 126 -17.29 -1.25 -4.27
C TYR A 126 -16.56 -1.41 -5.61
N GLN A 127 -17.29 -1.69 -6.69
CA GLN A 127 -16.72 -1.70 -8.04
C GLN A 127 -16.16 -0.31 -8.42
N GLU A 128 -16.93 0.75 -8.20
CA GLU A 128 -16.50 2.13 -8.47
C GLU A 128 -15.24 2.48 -7.67
N ALA A 129 -15.25 2.23 -6.36
CA ALA A 129 -14.07 2.44 -5.51
C ALA A 129 -12.85 1.65 -6.02
N ALA A 130 -13.04 0.38 -6.42
CA ALA A 130 -11.96 -0.43 -6.97
C ALA A 130 -11.42 0.13 -8.30
N THR A 131 -12.29 0.64 -9.19
CA THR A 131 -11.86 1.25 -10.45
C THR A 131 -11.09 2.57 -10.27
N ASN A 132 -11.32 3.27 -9.15
CA ASN A 132 -10.60 4.50 -8.83
C ASN A 132 -9.18 4.26 -8.27
N ILE A 133 -8.91 3.09 -7.69
CA ILE A 133 -7.58 2.77 -7.11
C ILE A 133 -6.45 2.84 -8.14
N PRO A 134 -6.56 2.24 -9.35
CA PRO A 134 -5.54 2.40 -10.40
C PRO A 134 -5.31 3.85 -10.82
N VAL A 135 -6.37 4.67 -10.88
CA VAL A 135 -6.28 6.10 -11.23
C VAL A 135 -5.48 6.84 -10.16
N GLN A 136 -5.84 6.67 -8.88
CA GLN A 136 -5.10 7.27 -7.77
C GLN A 136 -3.62 6.86 -7.77
N ARG A 137 -3.32 5.59 -8.07
CA ARG A 137 -1.94 5.10 -8.18
C ARG A 137 -1.19 5.79 -9.33
N ALA A 138 -1.84 5.93 -10.48
CA ALA A 138 -1.26 6.61 -11.63
C ALA A 138 -0.99 8.10 -11.32
N ASP A 139 -1.93 8.76 -10.65
CA ASP A 139 -1.79 10.17 -10.26
C ASP A 139 -0.64 10.39 -9.27
N VAL A 140 -0.50 9.53 -8.27
CA VAL A 140 0.64 9.57 -7.32
C VAL A 140 1.97 9.36 -8.06
N ASN A 141 2.04 8.39 -8.96
CA ASN A 141 3.26 8.14 -9.75
C ASN A 141 3.61 9.33 -10.64
N LYS A 142 2.62 9.90 -11.34
CA LYS A 142 2.79 11.08 -12.18
C LYS A 142 3.25 12.29 -11.36
N HIS A 143 2.65 12.50 -10.18
CA HIS A 143 3.07 13.57 -9.28
C HIS A 143 4.51 13.39 -8.81
N SER A 144 4.91 12.18 -8.42
CA SER A 144 6.30 11.87 -8.03
C SER A 144 7.28 12.14 -9.17
N GLN A 145 6.96 11.73 -10.40
CA GLN A 145 7.79 12.01 -11.57
C GLN A 145 7.96 13.51 -11.80
N ASN A 146 6.86 14.27 -11.73
CA ASN A 146 6.91 15.72 -11.88
C ASN A 146 7.79 16.40 -10.81
N LEU A 147 7.73 15.93 -9.55
CA LEU A 147 8.59 16.43 -8.48
C LEU A 147 10.06 16.14 -8.77
N THR A 148 10.39 14.92 -9.18
CA THR A 148 11.76 14.55 -9.56
C THR A 148 12.27 15.39 -10.72
N THR A 149 11.49 15.52 -11.79
CA THR A 149 11.86 16.34 -12.96
C THR A 149 12.07 17.82 -12.59
N ALA A 150 11.23 18.37 -11.70
CA ALA A 150 11.40 19.74 -11.23
C ALA A 150 12.69 19.91 -10.42
N LEU A 151 13.01 18.93 -9.56
CA LEU A 151 14.24 18.92 -8.78
C LEU A 151 15.49 18.81 -9.69
N ASP A 152 15.46 17.89 -10.66
CA ASP A 152 16.54 17.70 -11.62
C ASP A 152 16.79 18.99 -12.42
N LYS A 153 15.72 19.63 -12.90
CA LYS A 153 15.80 20.90 -13.63
C LYS A 153 16.42 22.02 -12.79
N GLN A 154 16.10 22.09 -11.49
CA GLN A 154 16.72 23.06 -10.58
C GLN A 154 18.21 22.75 -10.37
N GLY A 155 18.57 21.47 -10.28
CA GLY A 155 19.97 21.02 -10.22
C GLY A 155 20.77 21.41 -11.47
N GLU A 156 20.20 21.18 -12.66
CA GLU A 156 20.79 21.59 -13.94
C GLU A 156 21.00 23.11 -14.04
N ALA A 157 20.02 23.90 -13.58
CA ALA A 157 20.13 25.35 -13.54
C ALA A 157 21.29 25.79 -12.63
N LEU A 158 21.44 25.18 -11.44
CA LEU A 158 22.54 25.50 -10.53
C LEU A 158 23.90 25.11 -11.11
N HIS A 159 24.02 23.93 -11.73
CA HIS A 159 25.26 23.53 -12.42
C HIS A 159 25.64 24.52 -13.52
N THR A 160 24.67 24.97 -14.32
CA THR A 160 24.89 25.93 -15.40
C THR A 160 25.44 27.26 -14.90
N GLU A 161 24.92 27.77 -13.78
CA GLU A 161 25.42 29.01 -13.17
C GLU A 161 26.85 28.84 -12.62
N ILE A 162 27.13 27.72 -11.94
CA ILE A 162 28.48 27.41 -11.44
C ILE A 162 29.48 27.35 -12.59
N ASP A 163 29.13 26.62 -13.66
CA ASP A 163 29.98 26.49 -14.83
C ASP A 163 30.21 27.85 -15.51
N THR A 164 29.18 28.68 -15.61
CA THR A 164 29.30 30.05 -16.16
C THR A 164 30.30 30.90 -15.38
N ILE A 165 30.25 30.84 -14.04
CA ILE A 165 31.21 31.55 -13.18
C ILE A 165 32.63 31.02 -13.40
N ILE A 166 32.82 29.70 -13.46
CA ILE A 166 34.12 29.07 -13.70
C ILE A 166 34.69 29.48 -15.07
N GLN A 167 33.86 29.48 -16.12
CA GLN A 167 34.29 29.88 -17.46
C GLN A 167 34.70 31.34 -17.52
N ARG A 168 33.99 32.23 -16.82
CA ARG A 168 34.40 33.63 -16.70
C ARG A 168 35.79 33.75 -16.06
N MET A 169 36.05 33.05 -14.96
CA MET A 169 37.36 33.07 -14.31
C MET A 169 38.48 32.51 -15.21
N LYS A 170 38.18 31.48 -16.03
CA LYS A 170 39.12 30.97 -17.03
C LYS A 170 39.42 32.02 -18.11
N SER A 171 38.41 32.72 -18.61
CA SER A 171 38.59 33.80 -19.59
C SER A 171 39.46 34.93 -19.01
N GLU A 172 39.27 35.29 -17.75
CA GLU A 172 40.12 36.29 -17.06
C GLU A 172 41.60 35.82 -17.00
N ILE A 173 41.84 34.53 -16.78
CA ILE A 173 43.20 33.95 -16.80
C ILE A 173 43.80 34.02 -18.21
N ASP A 174 43.03 33.67 -19.24
CA ASP A 174 43.49 33.72 -20.62
C ASP A 174 43.81 35.14 -21.06
N ASP A 175 42.99 36.13 -20.68
CA ASP A 175 43.22 37.55 -20.94
C ASP A 175 44.51 38.05 -20.27
N MET A 176 44.72 37.73 -19.00
CA MET A 176 45.95 38.07 -18.28
C MET A 176 47.18 37.44 -18.96
N ASN A 177 47.07 36.17 -19.37
CA ASN A 177 48.16 35.47 -20.06
C ASN A 177 48.46 36.10 -21.43
N ALA A 178 47.43 36.49 -22.19
CA ALA A 178 47.59 37.17 -23.47
C ALA A 178 48.30 38.53 -23.30
N GLN A 179 47.94 39.31 -22.28
CA GLN A 179 48.60 40.58 -21.95
C GLN A 179 50.07 40.37 -21.60
N HIS A 180 50.38 39.38 -20.75
CA HIS A 180 51.76 39.06 -20.39
C HIS A 180 52.59 38.64 -21.60
N LYS A 181 52.05 37.76 -22.47
CA LYS A 181 52.72 37.35 -23.71
C LYS A 181 52.95 38.53 -24.65
N ALA A 182 51.96 39.38 -24.86
CA ALA A 182 52.09 40.55 -25.72
C ALA A 182 53.19 41.51 -25.26
N ALA A 183 53.35 41.69 -23.95
CA ALA A 183 54.43 42.51 -23.38
C ALA A 183 55.81 41.89 -23.64
N ILE A 184 55.94 40.56 -23.48
CA ILE A 184 57.17 39.82 -23.80
C ILE A 184 57.50 39.93 -25.30
N ASP A 185 56.52 39.69 -26.17
CA ASP A 185 56.68 39.79 -27.62
C ASP A 185 57.12 41.21 -28.06
N GLN A 186 56.60 42.24 -27.39
CA GLN A 186 57.00 43.63 -27.67
C GLN A 186 58.45 43.89 -27.27
N GLN A 187 58.89 43.37 -26.12
CA GLN A 187 60.29 43.46 -25.69
C GLN A 187 61.22 42.70 -26.65
N GLU A 188 60.85 41.49 -27.04
CA GLU A 188 61.60 40.69 -28.01
C GLU A 188 61.75 41.44 -29.34
N LYS A 189 60.66 42.01 -29.88
CA LYS A 189 60.70 42.81 -31.11
C LYS A 189 61.63 44.02 -30.99
N ALA A 190 61.63 44.71 -29.85
CA ALA A 190 62.50 45.87 -29.62
C ALA A 190 63.98 45.46 -29.64
N ILE A 191 64.33 44.37 -28.95
CA ILE A 191 65.70 43.85 -28.90
C ILE A 191 66.15 43.37 -30.29
N ASN A 192 65.32 42.59 -30.99
CA ASN A 192 65.63 42.06 -32.31
C ASN A 192 65.76 43.13 -33.40
N ARG A 193 65.20 44.33 -33.20
CA ARG A 193 65.43 45.48 -34.09
C ARG A 193 66.81 46.12 -33.90
N ILE A 194 67.31 46.17 -32.65
CA ILE A 194 68.58 46.83 -32.31
C ILE A 194 69.79 45.91 -32.59
N ILE A 195 69.64 44.59 -32.45
CA ILE A 195 70.73 43.63 -32.69
C ILE A 195 71.40 43.83 -34.08
N PRO A 196 70.66 43.94 -35.21
CA PRO A 196 71.25 44.21 -36.51
C PRO A 196 71.97 45.57 -36.60
N GLU A 197 71.45 46.61 -35.95
CA GLU A 197 72.09 47.94 -35.92
C GLU A 197 73.45 47.88 -35.22
N ILE A 198 73.52 47.20 -34.06
CA ILE A 198 74.77 46.94 -33.35
C ILE A 198 75.71 46.09 -34.21
N THR A 199 75.19 45.05 -34.88
CA THR A 199 75.99 44.17 -35.74
C THR A 199 76.63 44.96 -36.89
N ASN A 200 75.88 45.84 -37.54
CA ASN A 200 76.38 46.71 -38.60
C ASN A 200 77.40 47.73 -38.07
N ALA A 201 77.13 48.34 -36.91
CA ALA A 201 78.07 49.26 -36.28
C ALA A 201 79.42 48.57 -35.98
N ILE A 202 79.40 47.32 -35.50
CA ILE A 202 80.63 46.53 -35.27
C ILE A 202 81.38 46.30 -36.58
N LEU A 203 80.69 45.95 -37.68
CA LEU A 203 81.32 45.74 -38.99
C LEU A 203 81.95 47.01 -39.54
N ASP A 204 81.24 48.14 -39.45
CA ASP A 204 81.74 49.44 -39.89
C ASP A 204 82.98 49.87 -39.08
N LEU A 205 82.98 49.64 -37.77
CA LEU A 205 84.14 49.91 -36.91
C LEU A 205 85.34 49.04 -37.26
N LYS A 206 85.14 47.74 -37.50
CA LYS A 206 86.21 46.84 -37.96
C LYS A 206 86.81 47.31 -39.28
N ARG A 207 85.97 47.65 -40.27
CA ARG A 207 86.43 48.20 -41.56
C ARG A 207 87.21 49.50 -41.38
N LEU A 208 86.78 50.36 -40.45
CA LEU A 208 87.49 51.61 -40.15
C LEU A 208 88.85 51.37 -39.48
N MET A 209 88.99 50.32 -38.69
CA MET A 209 90.28 49.93 -38.10
C MET A 209 91.25 49.36 -39.15
N ASP A 210 90.74 48.70 -40.17
CA ASP A 210 91.55 48.07 -41.22
C ASP A 210 91.99 49.04 -42.34
N THR A 211 91.44 50.27 -42.39
CA THR A 211 91.83 51.27 -43.40
C THR A 211 93.07 52.08 -43.00
N SER A 212 93.91 52.41 -43.98
CA SER A 212 95.02 53.36 -43.82
C SER A 212 94.65 54.81 -44.14
N ASP A 213 93.38 55.09 -44.47
CA ASP A 213 92.92 56.44 -44.80
C ASP A 213 92.66 57.27 -43.53
N VAL A 214 93.65 58.11 -43.20
CA VAL A 214 93.66 59.00 -42.03
C VAL A 214 92.47 59.96 -42.03
N CYS A 215 91.99 60.42 -43.20
CA CYS A 215 90.88 61.37 -43.29
C CYS A 215 89.53 60.75 -42.92
N PHE A 216 89.37 59.44 -43.10
CA PHE A 216 88.16 58.72 -42.67
C PHE A 216 88.19 58.45 -41.15
N VAL A 217 89.33 57.99 -40.62
CA VAL A 217 89.48 57.68 -39.19
C VAL A 217 89.36 58.95 -38.33
N SER A 218 89.94 60.07 -38.77
CA SER A 218 89.91 61.32 -38.00
C SER A 218 88.51 61.94 -37.85
N LYS A 219 87.56 61.56 -38.70
CA LYS A 219 86.16 62.03 -38.65
C LYS A 219 85.26 61.17 -37.76
N TYR A 220 85.75 60.03 -37.30
CA TYR A 220 84.96 59.13 -36.48
C TYR A 220 84.63 59.75 -35.11
N THR A 221 83.37 59.65 -34.73
CA THR A 221 82.87 59.98 -33.40
C THR A 221 82.19 58.76 -32.80
N SER A 222 82.41 58.54 -31.50
CA SER A 222 81.89 57.36 -30.81
C SER A 222 80.37 57.38 -30.72
N ARG A 223 79.74 56.28 -31.12
CA ARG A 223 78.29 56.04 -30.98
C ARG A 223 77.96 55.04 -29.88
N THR A 224 78.93 54.66 -29.05
CA THR A 224 78.74 53.61 -28.01
C THR A 224 77.61 53.95 -27.04
N GLU A 225 77.41 55.23 -26.73
CA GLU A 225 76.37 55.67 -25.79
C GLU A 225 74.95 55.38 -26.32
N GLU A 226 74.76 55.34 -27.65
CA GLU A 226 73.46 55.02 -28.27
C GLU A 226 72.98 53.60 -27.94
N PHE A 227 73.91 52.66 -27.72
CA PHE A 227 73.62 51.24 -27.48
C PHE A 227 73.94 50.80 -26.04
N ARG A 228 74.34 51.73 -25.17
CA ARG A 228 74.82 51.43 -23.82
C ARG A 228 73.70 51.02 -22.88
N SER A 229 72.49 51.53 -23.13
CA SER A 229 71.29 51.16 -22.40
C SER A 229 70.51 50.10 -23.16
N LEU A 230 70.01 49.09 -22.44
CA LEU A 230 69.08 48.13 -23.02
C LEU A 230 67.69 48.78 -23.17
N PRO A 231 66.90 48.36 -24.17
CA PRO A 231 65.47 48.67 -24.19
C PRO A 231 64.80 48.28 -22.88
N ALA A 232 63.75 49.01 -22.51
CA ALA A 232 62.99 48.77 -21.30
C ALA A 232 62.62 47.28 -21.18
N GLN A 233 63.05 46.66 -20.08
CA GLN A 233 62.79 45.26 -19.82
C GLN A 233 61.45 45.12 -19.09
N PHE A 234 60.56 44.29 -19.63
CA PHE A 234 59.34 43.92 -18.94
C PHE A 234 59.68 43.01 -17.76
N GLN A 235 59.26 43.40 -16.56
CA GLN A 235 59.44 42.61 -15.34
C GLN A 235 58.08 42.28 -14.73
N VAL A 236 57.83 40.99 -14.52
CA VAL A 236 56.64 40.53 -13.78
C VAL A 236 57.04 40.36 -12.32
N THR A 237 56.56 41.25 -11.46
CA THR A 237 56.86 41.22 -10.02
C THR A 237 55.96 40.27 -9.23
N ARG A 238 54.77 39.94 -9.75
CA ARG A 238 53.83 39.02 -9.12
C ARG A 238 52.94 38.33 -10.15
N LEU A 239 52.78 37.02 -10.03
CA LEU A 239 51.86 36.23 -10.85
C LEU A 239 50.48 36.09 -10.17
N PRO A 240 49.39 35.98 -10.94
CA PRO A 240 48.07 35.71 -10.39
C PRO A 240 48.07 34.34 -9.69
N THR A 241 47.26 34.22 -8.63
CA THR A 241 47.14 32.99 -7.84
C THR A 241 45.67 32.73 -7.54
N PHE A 242 45.24 31.47 -7.65
CA PHE A 242 43.90 31.04 -7.26
C PHE A 242 43.94 30.34 -5.91
N SER A 243 43.09 30.79 -4.98
CA SER A 243 42.95 30.20 -3.64
C SER A 243 41.52 29.69 -3.47
N PRO A 244 41.29 28.37 -3.47
CA PRO A 244 39.95 27.82 -3.33
C PRO A 244 39.38 28.05 -1.92
N GLN A 245 38.06 28.15 -1.85
CA GLN A 245 37.31 28.17 -0.58
C GLN A 245 36.68 26.80 -0.29
N GLU A 246 36.39 26.52 0.98
CA GLU A 246 35.67 25.32 1.38
C GLU A 246 34.22 25.36 0.89
N ILE A 247 33.72 24.22 0.40
CA ILE A 247 32.36 24.12 -0.13
C ILE A 247 31.36 23.96 1.03
N ASN A 248 30.50 24.96 1.22
CA ASN A 248 29.44 24.92 2.22
C ASN A 248 28.19 24.21 1.67
N ARG A 249 27.86 23.03 2.22
CA ARG A 249 26.73 22.22 1.74
C ARG A 249 25.38 22.85 2.09
N GLU A 250 25.28 23.53 3.23
CA GLU A 250 24.05 24.16 3.71
C GLU A 250 23.64 25.32 2.79
N GLN A 251 24.60 26.12 2.31
CA GLN A 251 24.35 27.18 1.33
C GLN A 251 23.88 26.62 -0.01
N ILE A 252 24.48 25.52 -0.48
CA ILE A 252 24.05 24.83 -1.71
C ILE A 252 22.62 24.30 -1.54
N HIS A 253 22.32 23.66 -0.41
CA HIS A 253 20.97 23.18 -0.12
C HIS A 253 19.93 24.32 -0.16
N GLN A 254 20.26 25.49 0.39
CA GLN A 254 19.38 26.67 0.35
C GLN A 254 19.13 27.19 -1.08
N GLN A 255 20.12 27.08 -1.98
CA GLN A 255 19.99 27.49 -3.39
C GLN A 255 19.13 26.50 -4.21
N ILE A 256 19.13 25.22 -3.83
CA ILE A 256 18.30 24.19 -4.47
C ILE A 256 16.84 24.31 -4.02
N GLY A 257 16.58 24.48 -2.71
CA GLY A 257 15.24 24.64 -2.16
C GLY A 257 14.87 23.58 -1.12
N SER A 258 13.58 23.29 -0.97
CA SER A 258 13.08 22.32 0.01
C SER A 258 11.96 21.45 -0.54
N LEU A 259 11.83 20.25 0.02
CA LEU A 259 10.76 19.30 -0.30
C LEU A 259 9.78 19.20 0.87
N SER A 260 8.49 19.40 0.58
CA SER A 260 7.42 19.14 1.54
C SER A 260 7.25 17.64 1.77
N LYS A 261 7.00 17.25 3.03
CA LYS A 261 6.74 15.85 3.36
C LYS A 261 5.35 15.41 2.93
N LEU A 262 5.23 14.14 2.57
CA LEU A 262 3.94 13.50 2.30
C LEU A 262 3.07 13.50 3.56
N ALA A 263 1.83 13.94 3.44
CA ALA A 263 0.81 13.84 4.47
C ALA A 263 -0.24 12.81 4.04
N ILE A 264 -0.31 11.69 4.76
CA ILE A 264 -1.34 10.66 4.55
C ILE A 264 -2.37 10.83 5.67
N THR A 265 -3.60 11.15 5.29
CA THR A 265 -4.74 11.22 6.21
C THR A 265 -5.67 10.05 5.92
N TYR A 266 -5.90 9.21 6.93
CA TYR A 266 -6.94 8.20 6.87
C TYR A 266 -8.23 8.83 7.42
N PRO A 267 -9.30 8.92 6.62
CA PRO A 267 -10.56 9.45 7.10
C PRO A 267 -11.06 8.55 8.24
N PHE A 268 -11.13 9.12 9.44
CA PHE A 268 -11.64 8.49 10.64
C PHE A 268 -13.12 8.13 10.41
N ARG A 269 -13.50 6.84 10.52
CA ARG A 269 -14.92 6.47 10.56
C ARG A 269 -15.52 7.02 11.86
N PRO A 270 -16.65 7.75 11.83
CA PRO A 270 -17.32 8.15 13.06
C PRO A 270 -17.65 6.90 13.89
N LEU A 271 -17.33 6.92 15.18
CA LEU A 271 -17.76 5.90 16.13
C LEU A 271 -19.30 5.83 16.08
N LEU A 272 -19.85 4.61 16.10
CA LEU A 272 -21.30 4.44 16.20
C LEU A 272 -21.78 5.13 17.50
N ASN A 273 -22.82 5.96 17.41
CA ASN A 273 -23.37 6.67 18.58
C ASN A 273 -23.89 5.70 19.65
N GLU A 274 -24.26 4.47 19.26
CA GLU A 274 -24.69 3.40 20.15
C GLU A 274 -23.98 2.10 19.79
N PRO A 275 -23.53 1.31 20.78
CA PRO A 275 -22.91 0.01 20.54
C PRO A 275 -23.94 -0.95 19.94
N GLN A 276 -23.62 -1.53 18.79
CA GLN A 276 -24.43 -2.56 18.14
C GLN A 276 -23.82 -3.94 18.36
N ILE A 277 -24.61 -4.90 18.82
CA ILE A 277 -24.21 -6.31 18.90
C ILE A 277 -24.31 -6.88 17.48
N LEU A 278 -23.15 -7.12 16.85
CA LEU A 278 -23.06 -7.67 15.50
C LEU A 278 -23.18 -9.21 15.48
N THR A 279 -22.63 -9.87 16.50
CA THR A 279 -22.55 -11.34 16.57
C THR A 279 -22.36 -11.79 18.02
N ASP A 280 -22.90 -12.96 18.36
CA ASP A 280 -22.66 -13.67 19.61
C ASP A 280 -21.82 -14.91 19.31
N ILE A 281 -20.54 -14.89 19.72
CA ILE A 281 -19.58 -15.97 19.44
C ILE A 281 -19.49 -16.91 20.64
N GLN A 282 -19.91 -18.16 20.44
CA GLN A 282 -19.74 -19.21 21.44
C GLN A 282 -18.29 -19.74 21.37
N THR A 283 -17.46 -19.31 22.31
CA THR A 283 -16.08 -19.82 22.42
C THR A 283 -16.03 -21.23 23.03
N GLU A 284 -14.95 -21.96 22.78
CA GLU A 284 -14.67 -23.26 23.39
C GLU A 284 -14.35 -23.18 24.90
N TYR A 285 -14.25 -21.97 25.45
CA TYR A 285 -13.95 -21.78 26.86
C TYR A 285 -15.16 -22.15 27.72
N THR A 286 -14.95 -23.06 28.67
CA THR A 286 -15.97 -23.58 29.61
C THR A 286 -16.47 -22.59 30.67
N ARG A 287 -15.81 -21.44 30.86
CA ARG A 287 -16.17 -20.29 31.73
C ARG A 287 -15.65 -19.01 31.07
N GLY A 288 -15.99 -17.84 31.62
CA GLY A 288 -15.78 -16.52 31.01
C GLY A 288 -14.37 -16.20 30.48
N LEU A 289 -14.33 -15.27 29.52
CA LEU A 289 -13.13 -14.75 28.86
C LEU A 289 -12.37 -13.75 29.75
N CYS A 290 -11.06 -13.64 29.55
CA CYS A 290 -10.22 -12.69 30.30
C CYS A 290 -9.78 -11.49 29.47
N SER A 291 -9.36 -11.71 28.22
CA SER A 291 -8.97 -10.63 27.32
C SER A 291 -9.28 -10.96 25.86
N VAL A 292 -9.50 -9.90 25.08
CA VAL A 292 -9.79 -9.91 23.64
C VAL A 292 -8.93 -8.85 22.97
N SER A 293 -8.35 -9.19 21.82
CA SER A 293 -7.63 -8.23 20.99
C SER A 293 -7.93 -8.46 19.52
N CYS A 294 -8.28 -7.40 18.78
CA CYS A 294 -8.60 -7.50 17.37
C CYS A 294 -7.32 -7.59 16.53
N LEU A 295 -7.25 -8.62 15.69
CA LEU A 295 -6.22 -8.72 14.65
C LEU A 295 -6.59 -7.90 13.42
N SER A 296 -7.89 -7.91 13.08
CA SER A 296 -8.49 -7.18 11.96
C SER A 296 -9.94 -6.84 12.28
N ASP A 297 -10.65 -6.21 11.34
CA ASP A 297 -12.09 -5.92 11.48
C ASP A 297 -12.95 -7.20 11.58
N THR A 298 -12.39 -8.35 11.22
CA THR A 298 -13.12 -9.63 11.14
C THR A 298 -12.57 -10.72 12.04
N GLU A 299 -11.43 -10.51 12.68
CA GLU A 299 -10.69 -11.54 13.42
C GLU A 299 -10.24 -11.05 14.78
N LEU A 300 -10.45 -11.86 15.81
CA LEU A 300 -10.15 -11.53 17.20
C LEU A 300 -9.43 -12.67 17.94
N TRP A 301 -8.34 -12.31 18.60
CA TRP A 301 -7.69 -13.16 19.58
C TRP A 301 -8.45 -13.12 20.89
N THR A 302 -8.49 -14.26 21.54
CA THR A 302 -9.13 -14.48 22.83
C THR A 302 -8.17 -15.24 23.73
N CYS A 303 -8.21 -14.93 25.02
CA CYS A 303 -7.54 -15.73 26.04
C CYS A 303 -8.40 -15.84 27.30
N ARG A 304 -8.01 -16.79 28.15
CA ARG A 304 -8.72 -17.06 29.39
C ARG A 304 -7.77 -17.50 30.51
N TYR A 305 -8.10 -17.09 31.72
CA TYR A 305 -7.49 -17.55 32.95
C TYR A 305 -7.73 -19.06 33.17
N ASN A 306 -6.66 -19.79 33.44
CA ASN A 306 -6.62 -21.26 33.51
C ASN A 306 -6.80 -22.00 32.18
N ASP A 307 -6.61 -21.33 31.03
CA ASP A 307 -6.36 -21.99 29.75
C ASP A 307 -5.02 -21.48 29.20
N ASN A 308 -4.13 -22.40 28.83
CA ASN A 308 -2.83 -22.06 28.24
C ASN A 308 -2.91 -21.87 26.71
N THR A 309 -4.09 -22.02 26.13
CA THR A 309 -4.32 -21.91 24.68
C THR A 309 -5.03 -20.60 24.34
N LEU A 310 -4.33 -19.76 23.58
CA LEU A 310 -4.88 -18.58 22.93
C LEU A 310 -5.59 -18.98 21.64
N ARG A 311 -6.74 -18.39 21.35
CA ARG A 311 -7.58 -18.77 20.20
C ARG A 311 -7.98 -17.55 19.38
N LEU A 312 -7.84 -17.65 18.06
CA LEU A 312 -8.26 -16.68 17.07
C LEU A 312 -9.58 -17.12 16.47
N TYR A 313 -10.60 -16.28 16.59
CA TYR A 313 -11.92 -16.51 15.99
C TYR A 313 -12.22 -15.48 14.91
N ASN A 314 -13.02 -15.86 13.92
CA ASN A 314 -13.68 -14.89 13.02
C ASN A 314 -15.05 -14.45 13.58
N LEU A 315 -15.68 -13.47 12.93
CA LEU A 315 -17.02 -12.99 13.31
C LEU A 315 -18.15 -14.04 13.19
N GLN A 316 -17.91 -15.12 12.45
CA GLN A 316 -18.83 -16.27 12.34
C GLN A 316 -18.68 -17.24 13.52
N GLY A 317 -17.71 -17.01 14.41
CA GLY A 317 -17.42 -17.86 15.56
C GLY A 317 -16.60 -19.11 15.22
N GLU A 318 -16.01 -19.18 14.03
CA GLU A 318 -15.13 -20.28 13.63
C GLU A 318 -13.75 -20.09 14.24
N LEU A 319 -13.19 -21.15 14.82
CA LEU A 319 -11.83 -21.15 15.34
C LEU A 319 -10.83 -21.23 14.18
N LEU A 320 -10.19 -20.11 13.87
CA LEU A 320 -9.20 -20.03 12.78
C LEU A 320 -7.85 -20.58 13.20
N ARG A 321 -7.42 -20.27 14.42
CA ARG A 321 -6.08 -20.61 14.90
C ARG A 321 -6.05 -20.76 16.41
N SER A 322 -5.20 -21.65 16.90
CA SER A 322 -4.83 -21.73 18.32
C SER A 322 -3.32 -21.66 18.50
N VAL A 323 -2.89 -21.06 19.60
CA VAL A 323 -1.48 -20.97 20.01
C VAL A 323 -1.40 -21.41 21.45
N GLN A 324 -0.64 -22.48 21.69
CA GLN A 324 -0.38 -22.94 23.03
C GLN A 324 0.81 -22.19 23.63
N ASN A 325 0.64 -21.68 24.84
CA ASN A 325 1.74 -21.09 25.59
C ASN A 325 2.75 -22.17 25.98
N LYS A 326 4.02 -21.99 25.60
CA LYS A 326 5.11 -22.94 25.84
C LYS A 326 5.38 -23.21 27.31
N SER A 327 5.14 -22.24 28.20
CA SER A 327 5.38 -22.42 29.64
C SER A 327 4.26 -23.17 30.36
N GLY A 328 3.15 -23.46 29.70
CA GLY A 328 1.98 -24.12 30.30
C GLY A 328 1.20 -23.21 31.27
N ASN A 329 1.73 -22.04 31.61
CA ASN A 329 1.07 -21.01 32.40
C ASN A 329 0.00 -20.27 31.57
N TRP A 330 -0.94 -19.61 32.24
CA TRP A 330 -2.04 -18.91 31.57
C TRP A 330 -1.67 -17.45 31.26
N PRO A 331 -1.91 -16.97 30.03
CA PRO A 331 -1.71 -15.58 29.67
C PRO A 331 -2.71 -14.69 30.40
N TRP A 332 -2.26 -13.55 30.90
CA TRP A 332 -3.09 -12.60 31.65
C TRP A 332 -3.77 -11.60 30.72
N ASP A 333 -3.03 -11.11 29.73
CA ASP A 333 -3.52 -10.14 28.77
C ASP A 333 -2.88 -10.36 27.40
N ILE A 334 -3.54 -9.85 26.35
CA ILE A 334 -3.15 -10.01 24.96
C ILE A 334 -3.27 -8.69 24.19
N ALA A 335 -2.37 -8.49 23.24
CA ALA A 335 -2.39 -7.36 22.33
C ALA A 335 -1.93 -7.80 20.94
N VAL A 336 -2.31 -7.06 19.90
CA VAL A 336 -1.82 -7.25 18.54
C VAL A 336 -0.94 -6.07 18.15
N THR A 337 0.23 -6.33 17.59
CA THR A 337 1.15 -5.29 17.11
C THR A 337 0.65 -4.66 15.82
N ARG A 338 1.25 -3.54 15.40
CA ARG A 338 0.97 -2.93 14.09
C ARG A 338 1.30 -3.84 12.90
N SER A 339 2.20 -4.81 13.07
CA SER A 339 2.53 -5.82 12.06
C SER A 339 1.55 -6.98 12.03
N GLY A 340 0.57 -7.04 12.95
CA GLY A 340 -0.40 -8.12 13.06
C GLY A 340 0.07 -9.32 13.89
N ASP A 341 1.19 -9.19 14.61
CA ASP A 341 1.69 -10.26 15.48
C ASP A 341 0.99 -10.24 16.84
N LEU A 342 0.72 -11.42 17.41
CA LEU A 342 0.10 -11.56 18.73
C LEU A 342 1.16 -11.44 19.82
N VAL A 343 0.88 -10.61 20.81
CA VAL A 343 1.67 -10.46 22.03
C VAL A 343 0.82 -10.90 23.21
N TYR A 344 1.41 -11.67 24.13
CA TYR A 344 0.74 -12.03 25.38
C TYR A 344 1.67 -11.87 26.59
N ALA A 345 1.10 -11.37 27.67
CA ALA A 345 1.80 -11.20 28.94
C ALA A 345 1.53 -12.41 29.85
N ASN A 346 2.59 -12.91 30.47
CA ASN A 346 2.51 -13.99 31.42
C ASN A 346 3.05 -13.53 32.78
N TYR A 347 2.13 -13.37 33.72
CA TYR A 347 2.43 -12.88 35.07
C TYR A 347 3.34 -13.84 35.84
N ILE A 348 3.16 -15.16 35.70
CA ILE A 348 3.93 -16.14 36.47
C ILE A 348 5.38 -16.18 36.00
N ASP A 349 5.58 -16.06 34.69
CA ASP A 349 6.92 -16.11 34.08
C ASP A 349 7.60 -14.74 34.04
N ASN A 350 6.94 -13.69 34.52
CA ASN A 350 7.34 -12.29 34.34
C ASN A 350 7.79 -12.00 32.91
N SER A 351 7.05 -12.49 31.91
CA SER A 351 7.49 -12.42 30.51
C SER A 351 6.42 -11.86 29.58
N ILE A 352 6.89 -11.17 28.55
CA ILE A 352 6.09 -10.78 27.39
C ILE A 352 6.54 -11.63 26.21
N ASN A 353 5.59 -12.32 25.58
CA ASN A 353 5.85 -13.27 24.51
C ASN A 353 5.23 -12.77 23.21
N LEU A 354 6.00 -12.84 22.12
CA LEU A 354 5.56 -12.51 20.77
C LEU A 354 5.39 -13.80 19.97
N VAL A 355 4.28 -13.88 19.25
CA VAL A 355 3.96 -14.97 18.33
C VAL A 355 4.01 -14.40 16.93
N SER A 356 5.07 -14.74 16.20
CA SER A 356 5.23 -14.39 14.79
C SER A 356 5.26 -15.66 13.93
N GLY A 357 4.36 -15.75 12.95
CA GLY A 357 4.15 -17.01 12.22
C GLY A 357 3.82 -18.15 13.18
N THR A 358 4.48 -19.30 13.08
CA THR A 358 4.35 -20.46 13.99
C THR A 358 5.31 -20.46 15.18
N GLN A 359 6.19 -19.45 15.28
CA GLN A 359 7.21 -19.40 16.32
C GLN A 359 6.81 -18.43 17.43
N THR A 360 6.87 -18.92 18.68
CA THR A 360 6.75 -18.09 19.88
C THR A 360 8.14 -17.78 20.42
N THR A 361 8.47 -16.50 20.53
CA THR A 361 9.74 -15.97 21.08
C THR A 361 9.45 -15.05 22.26
N GLY A 362 10.16 -15.23 23.37
CA GLY A 362 10.12 -14.28 24.49
C GLY A 362 10.78 -12.97 24.07
N VAL A 363 10.12 -11.84 24.31
CA VAL A 363 10.62 -10.52 23.91
C VAL A 363 11.38 -9.85 25.06
N GLU A 364 10.82 -9.88 26.27
CA GLU A 364 11.45 -9.32 27.46
C GLU A 364 11.06 -10.13 28.72
N THR A 365 12.04 -10.35 29.61
CA THR A 365 11.82 -10.85 30.98
C THR A 365 11.85 -9.67 31.93
N LEU A 366 10.72 -9.35 32.55
CA LEU A 366 10.59 -8.25 33.50
C LEU A 366 11.28 -8.65 34.80
N GLN A 367 12.45 -8.05 35.07
CA GLN A 367 13.11 -8.18 36.37
C GLN A 367 12.45 -7.22 37.36
N SER A 368 12.11 -7.71 38.55
CA SER A 368 11.67 -6.88 39.66
C SER A 368 12.80 -5.96 40.09
N VAL A 369 12.55 -4.64 40.13
CA VAL A 369 13.47 -3.63 40.67
C VAL A 369 13.57 -3.75 42.18
#